data_AF-A0A7C9RLC4-F1
#
_entry.id   AF-A0A7C9RLC4-F1
#
_cell.length_a   1.000
_cell.length_b   1.000
_cell.length_c   1.000
_cell.angle_alpha   90.00
_cell.angle_beta   90.00
_cell.angle_gamma   90.00
#
_symmetry.space_group_name_H-M   'P 1'
#
loop_
_entity.id
_entity.type
_entity.pdbx_description
1 polymer ?
#
loop_
_entity_poly.entity_id
_entity_poly.type
_entity_poly.pdbx_seq_one_letter_code
_entity_poly.pdbx_strand_id
1 'polypeptide(L)'
;MNERVTRLEFDLKNSNRSRDAAAAQVGELTKLLNSMRADLDKTKMQLQNLANSPVSASNVTERVRVMMSLAEEEIADIRKDALDKAAATRGEAEKWAADQREQHNRLLAETEARRKQLEVAYQQRNAELDQKFAGRKSELEAEFEALRAKLTAEHEALVAEVRADAERVAAEFDKKSADLDARRVELDAKYKAYHDTLDKEYDGLKATLAAEHKKVLADARAEAERIAAESEVARVEALEKLDEALKLKQAEAEKALAELEAESLAKAEKTTSDASAQASALVSAAEDKAAATLREASAKAEATVTEASQKATALVQDAEAKTSALVREAEEKSATAVALADQRAAAAAEKEASLRSAHDNLATQFHAAQAAVDAAMSVLKPLEDGSENGVENGAAKLDEEKTQQLPKPRKD
;
A
#
# COMPACT_ATOMS: atom_id res chain seq x y z
N MET A 1 174.15 -4.63 -1.81
CA MET A 1 174.65 -5.32 -0.59
C MET A 1 173.54 -5.35 0.45
N ASN A 2 173.58 -6.30 1.39
CA ASN A 2 172.47 -6.51 2.34
C ASN A 2 172.52 -5.55 3.53
N GLU A 3 171.54 -4.65 3.62
CA GLU A 3 171.35 -3.68 4.71
C GLU A 3 171.40 -4.33 6.11
N ARG A 4 170.93 -5.57 6.22
CA ARG A 4 170.90 -6.34 7.48
C ARG A 4 172.29 -6.60 8.07
N VAL A 5 173.34 -6.67 7.24
CA VAL A 5 174.73 -6.79 7.72
C VAL A 5 175.20 -5.43 8.25
N THR A 6 175.01 -4.35 7.49
CA THR A 6 175.38 -2.99 7.89
C THR A 6 174.66 -2.55 9.17
N ARG A 7 173.42 -3.00 9.38
CA ARG A 7 172.68 -2.78 10.63
C ARG A 7 173.29 -3.54 11.81
N LEU A 8 173.65 -4.82 11.64
CA LEU A 8 174.34 -5.59 12.68
C LEU A 8 175.74 -5.02 12.99
N GLU A 9 176.47 -4.52 11.99
CA GLU A 9 177.75 -3.82 12.18
C GLU A 9 177.58 -2.52 12.97
N PHE A 10 176.52 -1.76 12.68
CA PHE A 10 176.16 -0.56 13.44
C PHE A 10 175.78 -0.90 14.89
N ASP A 11 174.89 -1.88 15.08
CA ASP A 11 174.42 -2.31 16.41
C ASP A 11 175.57 -2.87 17.26
N LEU A 12 176.48 -3.66 16.67
CA LEU A 12 177.69 -4.17 17.33
C LEU A 12 178.65 -3.02 17.70
N LYS A 13 178.87 -2.06 16.79
CA LYS A 13 179.75 -0.90 17.04
C LYS A 13 179.19 0.02 18.12
N ASN A 14 177.86 0.18 18.18
CA ASN A 14 177.18 0.91 19.23
C ASN A 14 177.25 0.16 20.57
N SER A 15 177.01 -1.16 20.57
CA SER A 15 177.11 -2.02 21.75
C SER A 15 178.52 -2.00 22.37
N ASN A 16 179.57 -2.12 21.56
CA ASN A 16 180.96 -1.99 22.02
C ASN A 16 181.21 -0.59 22.62
N ARG A 17 180.73 0.48 21.98
CA ARG A 17 180.86 1.85 22.52
C ARG A 17 180.15 2.01 23.87
N SER A 18 178.96 1.44 24.05
CA SER A 18 178.26 1.41 25.33
C SER A 18 179.00 0.59 26.39
N ARG A 19 179.58 -0.56 26.01
CA ARG A 19 180.38 -1.41 26.91
C ARG A 19 181.62 -0.68 27.40
N ASP A 20 182.34 -0.02 26.51
CA ASP A 20 183.59 0.66 26.85
C ASP A 20 183.32 1.95 27.66
N ALA A 21 182.18 2.62 27.43
CA ALA A 21 181.69 3.69 28.30
C ALA A 21 181.32 3.18 29.70
N ALA A 22 180.65 2.03 29.81
CA ALA A 22 180.33 1.41 31.10
C ALA A 22 181.61 0.96 31.85
N ALA A 23 182.61 0.45 31.14
CA ALA A 23 183.91 0.10 31.71
C ALA A 23 184.65 1.35 32.25
N ALA A 24 184.57 2.49 31.56
CA ALA A 24 185.09 3.76 32.05
C ALA A 24 184.37 4.21 33.33
N GLN A 25 183.04 4.15 33.36
CA GLN A 25 182.24 4.48 34.56
C GLN A 25 182.57 3.57 35.75
N VAL A 26 182.77 2.27 35.54
CA VAL A 26 183.23 1.35 36.60
C VAL A 26 184.63 1.73 37.11
N GLY A 27 185.52 2.17 36.22
CA GLY A 27 186.84 2.70 36.58
C GLY A 27 186.78 3.98 37.43
N GLU A 28 185.87 4.90 37.12
CA GLU A 28 185.62 6.12 37.88
C GLU A 28 184.98 5.82 39.25
N LEU A 29 183.92 5.00 39.29
CA LEU A 29 183.28 4.56 40.53
C LEU A 29 184.26 3.83 41.46
N THR A 30 185.19 3.04 40.91
CA THR A 30 186.24 2.37 41.69
C THR A 30 187.22 3.36 42.32
N LYS A 31 187.62 4.42 41.58
CA LYS A 31 188.45 5.51 42.14
C LYS A 31 187.69 6.26 43.23
N LEU A 32 186.44 6.60 42.99
CA LEU A 32 185.60 7.39 43.90
C LEU A 32 185.32 6.61 45.20
N LEU A 33 185.00 5.31 45.11
CA LEU A 33 184.87 4.41 46.26
C LEU A 33 186.17 4.31 47.07
N ASN A 34 187.33 4.25 46.41
CA ASN A 34 188.61 4.18 47.11
C ASN A 34 189.00 5.51 47.78
N SER A 35 188.65 6.66 47.19
CA SER A 35 188.77 7.97 47.87
C SER A 35 187.87 8.01 49.10
N MET A 36 186.57 7.70 48.94
CA MET A 36 185.60 7.69 50.03
C MET A 36 186.01 6.76 51.18
N ARG A 37 186.66 5.62 50.89
CA ARG A 37 187.25 4.75 51.92
C ARG A 37 188.42 5.42 52.65
N ALA A 38 189.35 6.03 51.92
CA ALA A 38 190.49 6.74 52.52
C ALA A 38 190.05 7.93 53.40
N ASP A 39 189.06 8.71 52.94
CA ASP A 39 188.49 9.82 53.70
C ASP A 39 187.66 9.35 54.91
N LEU A 40 186.96 8.21 54.80
CA LEU A 40 186.23 7.59 55.91
C LEU A 40 187.18 7.01 56.98
N ASP A 41 188.30 6.40 56.59
CA ASP A 41 189.29 5.92 57.56
C ASP A 41 190.11 7.08 58.18
N LYS A 42 190.39 8.14 57.42
CA LYS A 42 190.95 9.40 57.93
C LYS A 42 190.03 10.06 58.97
N THR A 43 188.73 10.17 58.69
CA THR A 43 187.75 10.74 59.64
C THR A 43 187.53 9.85 60.85
N LYS A 44 187.55 8.50 60.72
CA LYS A 44 187.64 7.59 61.88
C LYS A 44 188.85 7.88 62.75
N MET A 45 190.05 8.03 62.18
CA MET A 45 191.27 8.33 62.95
C MET A 45 191.16 9.69 63.66
N GLN A 46 190.59 10.71 63.01
CA GLN A 46 190.33 12.00 63.64
C GLN A 46 189.34 11.89 64.80
N LEU A 47 188.23 11.16 64.63
CA LEU A 47 187.23 10.91 65.67
C LEU A 47 187.81 10.09 66.83
N GLN A 48 188.58 9.04 66.55
CA GLN A 48 189.22 8.20 67.55
C GLN A 48 190.26 8.99 68.37
N ASN A 49 191.01 9.89 67.74
CA ASN A 49 191.91 10.82 68.42
C ASN A 49 191.14 11.82 69.30
N LEU A 50 190.04 12.40 68.81
CA LEU A 50 189.18 13.32 69.59
C LEU A 50 188.48 12.64 70.78
N ALA A 51 188.08 11.37 70.63
CA ALA A 51 187.44 10.59 71.67
C ALA A 51 188.41 10.13 72.76
N ASN A 52 189.60 9.62 72.37
CA ASN A 52 190.54 9.00 73.30
C ASN A 52 191.61 9.96 73.86
N SER A 53 191.72 11.19 73.36
CA SER A 53 192.66 12.17 73.92
C SER A 53 192.18 12.70 75.28
N PRO A 54 193.07 12.85 76.28
CA PRO A 54 192.73 13.46 77.56
C PRO A 54 192.23 14.90 77.39
N VAL A 55 191.50 15.38 78.39
CA VAL A 55 190.76 16.65 78.35
C VAL A 55 191.69 17.85 78.54
N SER A 56 192.42 18.20 77.48
CA SER A 56 193.07 19.50 77.32
C SER A 56 192.04 20.56 76.90
N ALA A 57 192.27 21.84 77.24
CA ALA A 57 191.36 22.94 76.90
C ALA A 57 191.03 23.01 75.40
N SER A 58 192.02 22.78 74.52
CA SER A 58 191.83 22.71 73.07
C SER A 58 190.86 21.59 72.64
N ASN A 59 190.86 20.46 73.36
CA ASN A 59 189.99 19.31 73.12
C ASN A 59 188.59 19.47 73.73
N VAL A 60 188.36 20.54 74.51
CA VAL A 60 187.02 20.98 74.95
C VAL A 60 186.44 21.94 73.92
N THR A 61 187.20 22.97 73.51
CA THR A 61 186.76 23.93 72.50
C THR A 61 186.31 23.25 71.20
N GLU A 62 187.08 22.28 70.70
CA GLU A 62 186.71 21.59 69.45
C GLU A 62 185.52 20.63 69.64
N ARG A 63 185.32 20.03 70.82
CA ARG A 63 184.11 19.24 71.12
C ARG A 63 182.86 20.11 71.23
N VAL A 64 182.97 21.29 71.86
CA VAL A 64 181.88 22.27 71.90
C VAL A 64 181.55 22.76 70.50
N ARG A 65 182.56 23.00 69.65
CA ARG A 65 182.36 23.34 68.23
C ARG A 65 181.58 22.27 67.48
N VAL A 66 181.96 21.00 67.62
CA VAL A 66 181.25 19.87 66.97
C VAL A 66 179.82 19.72 67.50
N MET A 67 179.58 19.92 68.81
CA MET A 67 178.22 19.94 69.37
C MET A 67 177.39 21.13 68.90
N MET A 68 178.00 22.31 68.71
CA MET A 68 177.29 23.46 68.14
C MET A 68 176.96 23.26 66.66
N SER A 69 177.87 22.70 65.85
CA SER A 69 177.54 22.36 64.46
C SER A 69 176.49 21.26 64.35
N LEU A 70 176.47 20.28 65.26
CA LEU A 70 175.41 19.27 65.31
C LEU A 70 174.07 19.89 65.73
N ALA A 71 174.05 20.80 66.69
CA ALA A 71 172.83 21.53 67.05
C ALA A 71 172.34 22.48 65.93
N GLU A 72 173.25 23.07 65.17
CA GLU A 72 172.92 23.86 63.97
C GLU A 72 172.36 22.96 62.84
N GLU A 73 172.87 21.73 62.69
CA GLU A 73 172.37 20.70 61.77
C GLU A 73 170.97 20.21 62.21
N GLU A 74 170.77 19.86 63.48
CA GLU A 74 169.46 19.50 64.05
C GLU A 74 168.43 20.64 63.90
N ILE A 75 168.84 21.91 64.12
CA ILE A 75 167.97 23.08 63.90
C ILE A 75 167.67 23.28 62.41
N ALA A 76 168.63 23.00 61.51
CA ALA A 76 168.41 23.07 60.07
C ALA A 76 167.42 21.98 59.61
N ASP A 77 167.57 20.74 60.09
CA ASP A 77 166.65 19.65 59.79
C ASP A 77 165.26 19.90 60.40
N ILE A 78 165.12 20.34 61.65
CA ILE A 78 163.81 20.71 62.23
C ILE A 78 163.12 21.82 61.43
N ARG A 79 163.87 22.83 60.96
CA ARG A 79 163.34 23.91 60.11
C ARG A 79 162.91 23.38 58.74
N LYS A 80 163.70 22.50 58.14
CA LYS A 80 163.40 21.84 56.87
C LYS A 80 162.16 20.96 57.00
N ASP A 81 162.07 20.12 58.02
CA ASP A 81 160.90 19.29 58.34
C ASP A 81 159.63 20.14 58.52
N ALA A 82 159.74 21.31 59.17
CA ALA A 82 158.62 22.23 59.34
C ALA A 82 158.21 22.92 58.02
N LEU A 83 159.18 23.28 57.17
CA LEU A 83 158.94 23.85 55.84
C LEU A 83 158.34 22.81 54.89
N ASP A 84 158.85 21.59 54.88
CA ASP A 84 158.38 20.48 54.04
C ASP A 84 156.96 20.06 54.44
N LYS A 85 156.65 20.00 55.75
CA LYS A 85 155.27 19.79 56.24
C LYS A 85 154.34 20.94 55.87
N ALA A 86 154.78 22.19 56.02
CA ALA A 86 153.98 23.36 55.61
C ALA A 86 153.76 23.41 54.08
N ALA A 87 154.73 22.95 53.28
CA ALA A 87 154.60 22.81 51.84
C ALA A 87 153.66 21.66 51.45
N ALA A 88 153.72 20.53 52.15
CA ALA A 88 152.82 19.40 51.96
C ALA A 88 151.36 19.80 52.25
N THR A 89 151.07 20.39 53.42
CA THR A 89 149.71 20.84 53.77
C THR A 89 149.18 21.92 52.83
N ARG A 90 150.03 22.83 52.33
CA ARG A 90 149.64 23.78 51.27
C ARG A 90 149.32 23.07 49.97
N GLY A 91 150.18 22.15 49.52
CA GLY A 91 149.95 21.38 48.29
C GLY A 91 148.70 20.49 48.36
N GLU A 92 148.35 19.96 49.54
CA GLU A 92 147.09 19.24 49.78
C GLU A 92 145.89 20.17 49.74
N ALA A 93 145.96 21.33 50.39
CA ALA A 93 144.89 22.34 50.34
C ALA A 93 144.69 22.93 48.93
N GLU A 94 145.77 23.14 48.18
CA GLU A 94 145.75 23.60 46.79
C GLU A 94 145.14 22.55 45.85
N LYS A 95 145.50 21.27 46.01
CA LYS A 95 144.85 20.15 45.30
C LYS A 95 143.36 20.09 45.61
N TRP A 96 142.98 20.06 46.88
CA TRP A 96 141.57 20.01 47.28
C TRP A 96 140.78 21.22 46.75
N ALA A 97 141.37 22.42 46.78
CA ALA A 97 140.76 23.62 46.20
C ALA A 97 140.67 23.57 44.66
N ALA A 98 141.59 22.90 43.97
CA ALA A 98 141.51 22.64 42.53
C ALA A 98 140.41 21.61 42.21
N ASP A 99 140.40 20.47 42.91
CA ASP A 99 139.40 19.40 42.77
C ASP A 99 137.98 19.93 43.01
N GLN A 100 137.77 20.75 44.05
CA GLN A 100 136.48 21.39 44.32
C GLN A 100 136.06 22.38 43.24
N ARG A 101 137.00 23.15 42.67
CA ARG A 101 136.71 24.04 41.52
C ARG A 101 136.36 23.23 40.27
N GLU A 102 137.06 22.13 39.99
CA GLU A 102 136.74 21.27 38.85
C GLU A 102 135.36 20.62 39.02
N GLN A 103 135.07 20.03 40.19
CA GLN A 103 133.77 19.45 40.50
C GLN A 103 132.63 20.47 40.39
N HIS A 104 132.81 21.69 40.92
CA HIS A 104 131.84 22.77 40.80
C HIS A 104 131.63 23.21 39.35
N ASN A 105 132.72 23.45 38.60
CA ASN A 105 132.64 23.86 37.19
C ASN A 105 132.00 22.78 36.32
N ARG A 106 132.25 21.50 36.63
CA ARG A 106 131.61 20.35 35.99
C ARG A 106 130.11 20.31 36.28
N LEU A 107 129.69 20.49 37.53
CA LEU A 107 128.26 20.53 37.89
C LEU A 107 127.54 21.73 37.24
N LEU A 108 128.21 22.88 37.11
CA LEU A 108 127.69 24.01 36.32
C LEU A 108 127.55 23.65 34.83
N ALA A 109 128.56 23.02 34.22
CA ALA A 109 128.51 22.61 32.82
C ALA A 109 127.41 21.56 32.56
N GLU A 110 127.26 20.57 33.45
CA GLU A 110 126.23 19.52 33.36
C GLU A 110 124.81 20.10 33.57
N THR A 111 124.63 21.04 34.51
CA THR A 111 123.33 21.72 34.72
C THR A 111 122.98 22.68 33.59
N GLU A 112 123.96 23.43 33.04
CA GLU A 112 123.76 24.24 31.83
C GLU A 112 123.41 23.39 30.61
N ALA A 113 124.11 22.28 30.39
CA ALA A 113 123.83 21.36 29.28
C ALA A 113 122.41 20.79 29.40
N ARG A 114 122.01 20.36 30.60
CA ARG A 114 120.64 19.88 30.88
C ARG A 114 119.60 20.99 30.70
N ARG A 115 119.89 22.24 31.09
CA ARG A 115 119.01 23.39 30.87
C ARG A 115 118.80 23.64 29.37
N LYS A 116 119.88 23.67 28.59
CA LYS A 116 119.87 23.86 27.13
C LYS A 116 119.13 22.73 26.42
N GLN A 117 119.34 21.47 26.83
CA GLN A 117 118.60 20.31 26.31
C GLN A 117 117.09 20.40 26.58
N LEU A 118 116.69 20.76 27.82
CA LEU A 118 115.28 20.91 28.18
C LEU A 118 114.60 22.08 27.45
N GLU A 119 115.32 23.19 27.27
CA GLU A 119 114.86 24.36 26.52
C GLU A 119 114.61 24.01 25.04
N VAL A 120 115.54 23.30 24.39
CA VAL A 120 115.36 22.81 23.00
C VAL A 120 114.21 21.80 22.91
N ALA A 121 114.12 20.84 23.83
CA ALA A 121 113.05 19.85 23.83
C ALA A 121 111.66 20.49 24.04
N TYR A 122 111.58 21.54 24.87
CA TYR A 122 110.37 22.33 25.07
C TYR A 122 109.97 23.11 23.80
N GLN A 123 110.93 23.80 23.16
CA GLN A 123 110.70 24.50 21.90
C GLN A 123 110.23 23.55 20.78
N GLN A 124 110.88 22.40 20.64
CA GLN A 124 110.50 21.36 19.68
C GLN A 124 109.08 20.83 19.93
N ARG A 125 108.75 20.51 21.19
CA ARG A 125 107.42 20.02 21.56
C ARG A 125 106.32 21.06 21.34
N ASN A 126 106.58 22.33 21.63
CA ASN A 126 105.64 23.41 21.34
C ASN A 126 105.43 23.54 19.82
N ALA A 127 106.50 23.61 19.03
CA ALA A 127 106.39 23.70 17.57
C ALA A 127 105.64 22.50 16.95
N GLU A 128 105.85 21.29 17.47
CA GLU A 128 105.11 20.08 17.05
C GLU A 128 103.61 20.18 17.41
N LEU A 129 103.27 20.71 18.60
CA LEU A 129 101.89 20.93 19.01
C LEU A 129 101.22 22.03 18.18
N ASP A 130 101.89 23.17 17.98
CA ASP A 130 101.40 24.28 17.16
C ASP A 130 101.17 23.83 15.70
N GLN A 131 102.07 23.02 15.15
CA GLN A 131 101.88 22.41 13.82
C GLN A 131 100.66 21.48 13.78
N LYS A 132 100.45 20.64 14.81
CA LYS A 132 99.27 19.76 14.91
C LYS A 132 97.97 20.53 15.08
N PHE A 133 97.95 21.61 15.87
CA PHE A 133 96.78 22.47 16.03
C PHE A 133 96.47 23.25 14.74
N ALA A 134 97.49 23.81 14.07
CA ALA A 134 97.32 24.48 12.78
C ALA A 134 96.83 23.50 11.70
N GLY A 135 97.41 22.30 11.63
CA GLY A 135 96.98 21.23 10.75
C GLY A 135 95.52 20.83 10.99
N ARG A 136 95.16 20.41 12.21
CA ARG A 136 93.79 19.97 12.50
C ARG A 136 92.76 21.10 12.40
N LYS A 137 93.16 22.35 12.63
CA LYS A 137 92.31 23.52 12.34
C LYS A 137 92.05 23.64 10.84
N SER A 138 93.10 23.60 10.00
CA SER A 138 92.96 23.68 8.55
C SER A 138 92.16 22.52 7.96
N GLU A 139 92.32 21.31 8.50
CA GLU A 139 91.49 20.14 8.16
C GLU A 139 90.02 20.40 8.48
N LEU A 140 89.71 20.87 9.70
CA LEU A 140 88.33 21.10 10.14
C LEU A 140 87.66 22.27 9.38
N GLU A 141 88.41 23.32 9.05
CA GLU A 141 87.93 24.42 8.20
C GLU A 141 87.64 23.93 6.77
N ALA A 142 88.47 23.05 6.21
CA ALA A 142 88.22 22.41 4.91
C ALA A 142 87.05 21.40 4.94
N GLU A 143 86.94 20.57 5.99
CA GLU A 143 85.80 19.67 6.23
C GLU A 143 84.47 20.46 6.28
N PHE A 144 84.48 21.60 6.98
CA PHE A 144 83.30 22.45 7.17
C PHE A 144 82.88 23.19 5.90
N GLU A 145 83.82 23.80 5.17
CA GLU A 145 83.49 24.46 3.90
C GLU A 145 83.12 23.46 2.79
N ALA A 146 83.69 22.25 2.78
CA ALA A 146 83.25 21.17 1.90
C ALA A 146 81.81 20.72 2.24
N LEU A 147 81.47 20.60 3.52
CA LEU A 147 80.11 20.27 3.96
C LEU A 147 79.11 21.39 3.61
N ARG A 148 79.51 22.67 3.76
CA ARG A 148 78.72 23.83 3.33
C ARG A 148 78.46 23.81 1.83
N ALA A 149 79.51 23.71 1.01
CA ALA A 149 79.42 23.68 -0.45
C ALA A 149 78.54 22.51 -0.94
N LYS A 150 78.66 21.34 -0.30
CA LYS A 150 77.78 20.20 -0.56
C LYS A 150 76.32 20.52 -0.22
N LEU A 151 76.04 21.03 0.99
CA LEU A 151 74.68 21.32 1.44
C LEU A 151 74.00 22.41 0.60
N THR A 152 74.75 23.43 0.15
CA THR A 152 74.22 24.45 -0.77
C THR A 152 73.91 23.86 -2.14
N ALA A 153 74.79 23.00 -2.68
CA ALA A 153 74.54 22.33 -3.97
C ALA A 153 73.35 21.36 -3.91
N GLU A 154 73.20 20.60 -2.82
CA GLU A 154 72.03 19.73 -2.60
C GLU A 154 70.73 20.54 -2.44
N HIS A 155 70.78 21.71 -1.79
CA HIS A 155 69.65 22.62 -1.67
C HIS A 155 69.26 23.25 -3.02
N GLU A 156 70.23 23.77 -3.78
CA GLU A 156 70.00 24.36 -5.11
C GLU A 156 69.44 23.33 -6.10
N ALA A 157 69.95 22.09 -6.08
CA ALA A 157 69.44 20.99 -6.89
C ALA A 157 67.98 20.65 -6.53
N LEU A 158 67.65 20.52 -5.25
CA LEU A 158 66.28 20.23 -4.80
C LEU A 158 65.31 21.38 -5.13
N VAL A 159 65.74 22.64 -5.01
CA VAL A 159 64.93 23.81 -5.39
C VAL A 159 64.70 23.85 -6.91
N ALA A 160 65.70 23.48 -7.72
CA ALA A 160 65.54 23.35 -9.17
C ALA A 160 64.61 22.20 -9.57
N GLU A 161 64.71 21.04 -8.90
CA GLU A 161 63.83 19.88 -9.12
C GLU A 161 62.37 20.21 -8.77
N VAL A 162 62.11 20.72 -7.56
CA VAL A 162 60.75 21.12 -7.11
C VAL A 162 60.16 22.20 -8.03
N ARG A 163 60.98 23.11 -8.54
CA ARG A 163 60.55 24.12 -9.52
C ARG A 163 60.17 23.50 -10.86
N ALA A 164 61.01 22.62 -11.41
CA ALA A 164 60.73 21.94 -12.69
C ALA A 164 59.47 21.08 -12.60
N ASP A 165 59.23 20.42 -11.45
CA ASP A 165 58.02 19.65 -11.21
C ASP A 165 56.78 20.54 -11.05
N ALA A 166 56.89 21.70 -10.41
CA ALA A 166 55.80 22.68 -10.35
C ALA A 166 55.45 23.23 -11.75
N GLU A 167 56.45 23.56 -12.57
CA GLU A 167 56.27 24.00 -13.96
C GLU A 167 55.64 22.89 -14.83
N ARG A 168 56.03 21.62 -14.63
CA ARG A 168 55.40 20.44 -15.26
C ARG A 168 53.94 20.25 -14.85
N VAL A 169 53.64 20.31 -13.55
CA VAL A 169 52.26 20.13 -13.04
C VAL A 169 51.35 21.27 -13.52
N ALA A 170 51.84 22.51 -13.61
CA ALA A 170 51.12 23.62 -14.22
C ALA A 170 50.80 23.36 -15.70
N ALA A 171 51.79 22.98 -16.51
CA ALA A 171 51.59 22.66 -17.93
C ALA A 171 50.63 21.47 -18.15
N GLU A 172 50.69 20.45 -17.28
CA GLU A 172 49.71 19.36 -17.27
C GLU A 172 48.29 19.81 -16.92
N PHE A 173 48.13 20.75 -15.99
CA PHE A 173 46.84 21.31 -15.60
C PHE A 173 46.24 22.18 -16.71
N ASP A 174 47.01 23.12 -17.25
CA ASP A 174 46.59 24.02 -18.33
C ASP A 174 46.13 23.22 -19.56
N LYS A 175 46.89 22.18 -19.92
CA LYS A 175 46.48 21.26 -20.98
C LYS A 175 45.15 20.57 -20.66
N LYS A 176 44.99 20.02 -19.45
CA LYS A 176 43.74 19.34 -19.05
C LYS A 176 42.55 20.30 -19.04
N SER A 177 42.74 21.58 -18.70
CA SER A 177 41.69 22.60 -18.83
C SER A 177 41.34 22.85 -20.29
N ALA A 178 42.32 23.06 -21.16
CA ALA A 178 42.10 23.28 -22.59
C ALA A 178 41.41 22.07 -23.27
N ASP A 179 41.81 20.84 -22.93
CA ASP A 179 41.18 19.61 -23.40
C ASP A 179 39.70 19.51 -22.93
N LEU A 180 39.40 19.94 -21.69
CA LEU A 180 38.03 19.98 -21.15
C LEU A 180 37.17 21.08 -21.78
N ASP A 181 37.71 22.28 -21.98
CA ASP A 181 36.99 23.40 -22.62
C ASP A 181 36.70 23.09 -24.10
N ALA A 182 37.66 22.49 -24.81
CA ALA A 182 37.43 21.98 -26.17
C ALA A 182 36.33 20.91 -26.21
N ARG A 183 36.35 19.96 -25.25
CA ARG A 183 35.32 18.93 -25.13
C ARG A 183 33.93 19.47 -24.76
N ARG A 184 33.89 20.54 -23.97
CA ARG A 184 32.65 21.27 -23.66
C ARG A 184 32.08 21.93 -24.92
N VAL A 185 32.88 22.66 -25.68
CA VAL A 185 32.45 23.29 -26.94
C VAL A 185 31.97 22.24 -27.96
N GLU A 186 32.66 21.09 -28.04
CA GLU A 186 32.22 19.95 -28.86
C GLU A 186 30.84 19.41 -28.42
N LEU A 187 30.60 19.31 -27.11
CA LEU A 187 29.35 18.80 -26.55
C LEU A 187 28.20 19.80 -26.72
N ASP A 188 28.43 21.08 -26.46
CA ASP A 188 27.45 22.17 -26.64
C ASP A 188 27.03 22.27 -28.12
N ALA A 189 27.99 22.14 -29.05
CA ALA A 189 27.72 22.10 -30.49
C ALA A 189 26.90 20.87 -30.90
N LYS A 190 27.20 19.68 -30.34
CA LYS A 190 26.45 18.44 -30.58
C LYS A 190 25.03 18.51 -30.01
N TYR A 191 24.88 19.04 -28.80
CA TYR A 191 23.57 19.21 -28.15
C TYR A 191 22.68 20.16 -28.97
N LYS A 192 23.23 21.30 -29.42
CA LYS A 192 22.52 22.20 -30.33
C LYS A 192 22.15 21.50 -31.63
N ALA A 193 23.08 20.82 -32.31
CA ALA A 193 22.81 20.15 -33.58
C ALA A 193 21.74 19.05 -33.45
N TYR A 194 21.68 18.36 -32.30
CA TYR A 194 20.62 17.41 -31.99
C TYR A 194 19.26 18.11 -31.81
N HIS A 195 19.20 19.21 -31.06
CA HIS A 195 17.95 19.99 -30.90
C HIS A 195 17.48 20.59 -32.24
N ASP A 196 18.39 21.24 -32.99
CA ASP A 196 18.15 21.76 -34.34
C ASP A 196 17.67 20.66 -35.31
N THR A 197 17.87 19.37 -35.01
CA THR A 197 17.38 18.23 -35.81
C THR A 197 16.03 17.74 -35.30
N LEU A 198 15.89 17.53 -34.00
CA LEU A 198 14.64 17.11 -33.35
C LEU A 198 13.49 18.10 -33.60
N ASP A 199 13.77 19.40 -33.58
CA ASP A 199 12.79 20.44 -33.86
C ASP A 199 12.28 20.35 -35.32
N LYS A 200 13.17 20.02 -36.28
CA LYS A 200 12.79 19.79 -37.69
C LYS A 200 11.99 18.51 -37.88
N GLU A 201 12.33 17.44 -37.16
CA GLU A 201 11.55 16.19 -37.15
C GLU A 201 10.16 16.42 -36.56
N TYR A 202 10.07 17.21 -35.48
CA TYR A 202 8.80 17.55 -34.84
C TYR A 202 7.91 18.43 -35.74
N ASP A 203 8.44 19.53 -36.30
CA ASP A 203 7.66 20.36 -37.23
C ASP A 203 7.33 19.62 -38.53
N GLY A 204 8.19 18.70 -38.99
CA GLY A 204 7.91 17.79 -40.10
C GLY A 204 6.72 16.86 -39.81
N LEU A 205 6.76 16.15 -38.67
CA LEU A 205 5.69 15.25 -38.23
C LEU A 205 4.37 16.00 -38.00
N LYS A 206 4.44 17.22 -37.47
CA LYS A 206 3.30 18.12 -37.26
C LYS A 206 2.72 18.61 -38.59
N ALA A 207 3.56 18.86 -39.60
CA ALA A 207 3.12 19.21 -40.94
C ALA A 207 2.46 18.03 -41.67
N THR A 208 3.02 16.80 -41.56
CA THR A 208 2.38 15.60 -42.13
C THR A 208 1.06 15.30 -41.44
N LEU A 209 1.00 15.33 -40.11
CA LEU A 209 -0.22 15.12 -39.34
C LEU A 209 -1.31 16.15 -39.67
N ALA A 210 -0.94 17.42 -39.85
CA ALA A 210 -1.88 18.47 -40.28
C ALA A 210 -2.38 18.25 -41.71
N ALA A 211 -1.54 17.76 -42.63
CA ALA A 211 -1.92 17.42 -43.99
C ALA A 211 -2.84 16.18 -44.04
N GLU A 212 -2.53 15.14 -43.28
CA GLU A 212 -3.36 13.93 -43.13
C GLU A 212 -4.71 14.26 -42.51
N HIS A 213 -4.74 15.01 -41.40
CA HIS A 213 -6.00 15.44 -40.78
C HIS A 213 -6.84 16.32 -41.72
N LYS A 214 -6.20 17.24 -42.48
CA LYS A 214 -6.89 18.01 -43.53
C LYS A 214 -7.46 17.11 -44.63
N LYS A 215 -6.73 16.06 -45.02
CA LYS A 215 -7.20 15.08 -46.01
C LYS A 215 -8.40 14.28 -45.47
N VAL A 216 -8.28 13.71 -44.27
CA VAL A 216 -9.39 12.95 -43.63
C VAL A 216 -10.63 13.82 -43.47
N LEU A 217 -10.50 15.11 -43.12
CA LEU A 217 -11.64 16.05 -43.07
C LEU A 217 -12.21 16.40 -44.46
N ALA A 218 -11.42 16.34 -45.53
CA ALA A 218 -11.91 16.53 -46.89
C ALA A 218 -12.62 15.26 -47.40
N ASP A 219 -12.00 14.09 -47.23
CA ASP A 219 -12.54 12.78 -47.59
C ASP A 219 -13.88 12.53 -46.85
N ALA A 220 -13.94 12.84 -45.54
CA ALA A 220 -15.16 12.71 -44.74
C ALA A 220 -16.27 13.72 -45.11
N ARG A 221 -15.92 14.91 -45.63
CA ARG A 221 -16.91 15.85 -46.17
C ARG A 221 -17.47 15.39 -47.50
N ALA A 222 -16.60 14.93 -48.42
CA ALA A 222 -17.03 14.38 -49.69
C ALA A 222 -17.94 13.15 -49.50
N GLU A 223 -17.63 12.30 -48.51
CA GLU A 223 -18.49 11.16 -48.15
C GLU A 223 -19.82 11.61 -47.50
N ALA A 224 -19.82 12.63 -46.64
CA ALA A 224 -21.05 13.19 -46.09
C ALA A 224 -21.92 13.86 -47.17
N GLU A 225 -21.32 14.54 -48.15
CA GLU A 225 -21.99 15.11 -49.32
C GLU A 225 -22.55 14.02 -50.24
N ARG A 226 -21.82 12.91 -50.43
CA ARG A 226 -22.29 11.71 -51.16
C ARG A 226 -23.50 11.09 -50.47
N ILE A 227 -23.42 10.84 -49.16
CA ILE A 227 -24.52 10.27 -48.38
C ILE A 227 -25.73 11.21 -48.38
N ALA A 228 -25.52 12.53 -48.28
CA ALA A 228 -26.60 13.51 -48.37
C ALA A 228 -27.30 13.45 -49.74
N ALA A 229 -26.54 13.45 -50.84
CA ALA A 229 -27.08 13.33 -52.20
C ALA A 229 -27.84 12.01 -52.43
N GLU A 230 -27.28 10.88 -51.98
CA GLU A 230 -27.93 9.57 -52.07
C GLU A 230 -29.22 9.51 -51.22
N SER A 231 -29.21 10.13 -50.04
CA SER A 231 -30.40 10.23 -49.18
C SER A 231 -31.49 11.12 -49.78
N GLU A 232 -31.12 12.18 -50.50
CA GLU A 232 -32.05 13.09 -51.18
C GLU A 232 -32.67 12.44 -52.42
N VAL A 233 -31.88 11.70 -53.22
CA VAL A 233 -32.40 10.87 -54.32
C VAL A 233 -33.38 9.82 -53.78
N ALA A 234 -33.00 9.10 -52.71
CA ALA A 234 -33.90 8.12 -52.08
C ALA A 234 -35.17 8.77 -51.49
N ARG A 235 -35.08 10.01 -50.99
CA ARG A 235 -36.24 10.79 -50.50
C ARG A 235 -37.18 11.19 -51.64
N VAL A 236 -36.64 11.60 -52.79
CA VAL A 236 -37.43 11.92 -54.00
C VAL A 236 -38.12 10.66 -54.51
N GLU A 237 -37.40 9.56 -54.72
CA GLU A 237 -37.98 8.28 -55.12
C GLU A 237 -39.08 7.79 -54.16
N ALA A 238 -38.90 7.97 -52.85
CA ALA A 238 -39.88 7.59 -51.84
C ALA A 238 -41.15 8.48 -51.89
N LEU A 239 -41.01 9.77 -52.23
CA LEU A 239 -42.14 10.67 -52.43
C LEU A 239 -42.89 10.39 -53.73
N GLU A 240 -42.20 10.04 -54.82
CA GLU A 240 -42.82 9.63 -56.08
C GLU A 240 -43.66 8.36 -55.87
N LYS A 241 -43.08 7.33 -55.23
CA LYS A 241 -43.79 6.08 -54.87
C LYS A 241 -44.96 6.33 -53.90
N LEU A 242 -44.86 7.33 -53.03
CA LEU A 242 -45.96 7.73 -52.14
C LEU A 242 -47.09 8.44 -52.90
N ASP A 243 -46.77 9.32 -53.84
CA ASP A 243 -47.75 10.03 -54.68
C ASP A 243 -48.48 9.07 -55.64
N GLU A 244 -47.76 8.10 -56.23
CA GLU A 244 -48.37 6.98 -56.98
C GLU A 244 -49.33 6.17 -56.10
N ALA A 245 -48.91 5.80 -54.88
CA ALA A 245 -49.74 5.05 -53.94
C ALA A 245 -50.97 5.86 -53.46
N LEU A 246 -50.84 7.17 -53.27
CA LEU A 246 -51.93 8.07 -52.90
C LEU A 246 -52.94 8.22 -54.05
N LYS A 247 -52.49 8.41 -55.29
CA LYS A 247 -53.36 8.43 -56.48
C LYS A 247 -54.12 7.12 -56.65
N LEU A 248 -53.45 5.99 -56.46
CA LEU A 248 -54.08 4.67 -56.52
C LEU A 248 -55.12 4.48 -55.40
N LYS A 249 -54.82 4.94 -54.17
CA LYS A 249 -55.79 4.94 -53.06
C LYS A 249 -56.95 5.91 -53.24
N GLN A 250 -56.76 7.05 -53.91
CA GLN A 250 -57.83 7.96 -54.29
C GLN A 250 -58.78 7.29 -55.31
N ALA A 251 -58.24 6.66 -56.36
CA ALA A 251 -59.04 5.93 -57.33
C ALA A 251 -59.81 4.73 -56.72
N GLU A 252 -59.19 4.00 -55.78
CA GLU A 252 -59.89 2.97 -55.00
C GLU A 252 -61.02 3.54 -54.13
N ALA A 253 -60.81 4.71 -53.49
CA ALA A 253 -61.80 5.36 -52.64
C ALA A 253 -62.97 5.93 -53.45
N GLU A 254 -62.70 6.55 -54.61
CA GLU A 254 -63.74 7.02 -55.55
C GLU A 254 -64.58 5.85 -56.06
N LYS A 255 -63.95 4.71 -56.40
CA LYS A 255 -64.66 3.49 -56.79
C LYS A 255 -65.53 2.93 -55.64
N ALA A 256 -65.01 2.90 -54.41
CA ALA A 256 -65.76 2.44 -53.24
C ALA A 256 -66.94 3.37 -52.90
N LEU A 257 -66.79 4.69 -53.09
CA LEU A 257 -67.88 5.66 -52.96
C LEU A 257 -68.96 5.43 -54.01
N ALA A 258 -68.60 5.26 -55.29
CA ALA A 258 -69.57 4.97 -56.35
C ALA A 258 -70.32 3.65 -56.14
N GLU A 259 -69.65 2.61 -55.62
CA GLU A 259 -70.28 1.34 -55.25
C GLU A 259 -71.25 1.50 -54.05
N LEU A 260 -70.88 2.30 -53.05
CA LEU A 260 -71.73 2.61 -51.90
C LEU A 260 -72.95 3.47 -52.27
N GLU A 261 -72.78 4.46 -53.16
CA GLU A 261 -73.87 5.29 -53.68
C GLU A 261 -74.88 4.42 -54.44
N ALA A 262 -74.42 3.53 -55.33
CA ALA A 262 -75.28 2.58 -56.03
C ALA A 262 -76.02 1.63 -55.08
N GLU A 263 -75.35 1.10 -54.04
CA GLU A 263 -76.00 0.25 -53.04
C GLU A 263 -77.03 1.03 -52.20
N SER A 264 -76.77 2.31 -51.93
CA SER A 264 -77.69 3.19 -51.19
C SER A 264 -78.96 3.50 -51.98
N LEU A 265 -78.83 3.75 -53.29
CA LEU A 265 -79.94 3.95 -54.22
C LEU A 265 -80.80 2.69 -54.32
N ALA A 266 -80.18 1.52 -54.54
CA ALA A 266 -80.91 0.25 -54.60
C ALA A 266 -81.68 -0.07 -53.30
N LYS A 267 -81.12 0.28 -52.14
CA LYS A 267 -81.81 0.17 -50.84
C LYS A 267 -82.96 1.16 -50.70
N ALA A 268 -82.82 2.40 -51.17
CA ALA A 268 -83.87 3.40 -51.16
C ALA A 268 -85.05 3.01 -52.07
N GLU A 269 -84.78 2.56 -53.29
CA GLU A 269 -85.82 2.08 -54.23
C GLU A 269 -86.58 0.89 -53.66
N LYS A 270 -85.87 -0.12 -53.13
CA LYS A 270 -86.50 -1.28 -52.50
C LYS A 270 -87.40 -0.88 -51.32
N THR A 271 -86.90 -0.04 -50.40
CA THR A 271 -87.67 0.39 -49.22
C THR A 271 -88.94 1.15 -49.63
N THR A 272 -88.86 1.94 -50.72
CA THR A 272 -90.01 2.64 -51.31
C THR A 272 -91.05 1.66 -51.87
N SER A 273 -90.60 0.62 -52.59
CA SER A 273 -91.48 -0.45 -53.11
C SER A 273 -92.17 -1.23 -51.99
N ASP A 274 -91.42 -1.68 -50.98
CA ASP A 274 -91.93 -2.45 -49.84
C ASP A 274 -92.97 -1.65 -49.04
N ALA A 275 -92.74 -0.34 -48.83
CA ALA A 275 -93.70 0.55 -48.18
C ALA A 275 -95.00 0.74 -48.99
N SER A 276 -94.90 0.86 -50.33
CA SER A 276 -96.08 0.97 -51.18
C SER A 276 -96.95 -0.28 -51.14
N ALA A 277 -96.34 -1.47 -51.10
CA ALA A 277 -97.08 -2.73 -50.97
C ALA A 277 -97.81 -2.85 -49.62
N GLN A 278 -97.19 -2.43 -48.52
CA GLN A 278 -97.81 -2.43 -47.20
C GLN A 278 -99.01 -1.46 -47.11
N ALA A 279 -98.93 -0.30 -47.77
CA ALA A 279 -100.04 0.66 -47.81
C ALA A 279 -101.29 0.06 -48.49
N SER A 280 -101.14 -0.61 -49.64
CA SER A 280 -102.26 -1.27 -50.33
C SER A 280 -102.87 -2.41 -49.49
N ALA A 281 -102.05 -3.20 -48.79
CA ALA A 281 -102.53 -4.27 -47.93
C ALA A 281 -103.37 -3.75 -46.74
N LEU A 282 -102.97 -2.62 -46.14
CA LEU A 282 -103.71 -1.99 -45.03
C LEU A 282 -105.08 -1.45 -45.45
N VAL A 283 -105.22 -0.92 -46.67
CA VAL A 283 -106.52 -0.45 -47.19
C VAL A 283 -107.49 -1.61 -47.37
N SER A 284 -107.09 -2.68 -48.07
CA SER A 284 -107.94 -3.86 -48.29
C SER A 284 -108.42 -4.47 -46.95
N ALA A 285 -107.52 -4.58 -45.97
CA ALA A 285 -107.85 -5.13 -44.65
C ALA A 285 -108.82 -4.25 -43.83
N ALA A 286 -108.93 -2.95 -44.14
CA ALA A 286 -109.90 -2.05 -43.52
C ALA A 286 -111.30 -2.22 -44.14
N GLU A 287 -111.38 -2.38 -45.47
CA GLU A 287 -112.63 -2.57 -46.22
C GLU A 287 -113.32 -3.89 -45.84
N ASP A 288 -112.57 -5.01 -45.80
CA ASP A 288 -113.07 -6.30 -45.35
C ASP A 288 -113.64 -6.24 -43.91
N LYS A 289 -112.98 -5.50 -43.02
CA LYS A 289 -113.36 -5.37 -41.62
C LYS A 289 -114.64 -4.54 -41.44
N ALA A 290 -114.86 -3.52 -42.28
CA ALA A 290 -116.12 -2.78 -42.33
C ALA A 290 -117.28 -3.65 -42.89
N ALA A 291 -117.01 -4.46 -43.92
CA ALA A 291 -118.00 -5.38 -44.49
C ALA A 291 -118.39 -6.53 -43.53
N ALA A 292 -117.52 -6.88 -42.57
CA ALA A 292 -117.83 -7.83 -41.50
C ALA A 292 -118.76 -7.21 -40.43
N THR A 293 -118.46 -6.00 -39.95
CA THR A 293 -119.26 -5.36 -38.88
C THR A 293 -120.68 -5.01 -39.31
N LEU A 294 -120.90 -4.69 -40.59
CA LEU A 294 -122.25 -4.49 -41.13
C LEU A 294 -123.12 -5.77 -41.05
N ARG A 295 -122.54 -6.94 -41.35
CA ARG A 295 -123.26 -8.23 -41.33
C ARG A 295 -123.63 -8.66 -39.90
N GLU A 296 -122.74 -8.46 -38.93
CA GLU A 296 -123.05 -8.74 -37.52
C GLU A 296 -124.18 -7.87 -36.97
N ALA A 297 -124.27 -6.60 -37.41
CA ALA A 297 -125.33 -5.70 -36.99
C ALA A 297 -126.71 -6.15 -37.49
N SER A 298 -126.83 -6.50 -38.78
CA SER A 298 -128.08 -7.04 -39.35
C SER A 298 -128.50 -8.35 -38.69
N ALA A 299 -127.58 -9.30 -38.50
CA ALA A 299 -127.90 -10.60 -37.91
C ALA A 299 -128.44 -10.49 -36.46
N LYS A 300 -127.94 -9.54 -35.66
CA LYS A 300 -128.44 -9.29 -34.29
C LYS A 300 -129.84 -8.64 -34.27
N ALA A 301 -130.18 -7.84 -35.28
CA ALA A 301 -131.51 -7.27 -35.43
C ALA A 301 -132.56 -8.32 -35.85
N GLU A 302 -132.23 -9.18 -36.82
CA GLU A 302 -133.12 -10.28 -37.26
C GLU A 302 -133.38 -11.30 -36.14
N ALA A 303 -132.35 -11.64 -35.36
CA ALA A 303 -132.47 -12.52 -34.20
C ALA A 303 -133.45 -11.98 -33.14
N THR A 304 -133.37 -10.69 -32.80
CA THR A 304 -134.24 -10.10 -31.76
C THR A 304 -135.70 -9.97 -32.20
N VAL A 305 -135.96 -9.69 -33.49
CA VAL A 305 -137.33 -9.74 -34.04
C VAL A 305 -137.89 -11.17 -33.99
N THR A 306 -137.08 -12.16 -34.39
CA THR A 306 -137.50 -13.57 -34.41
C THR A 306 -137.81 -14.11 -33.01
N GLU A 307 -136.98 -13.80 -32.01
CA GLU A 307 -137.19 -14.22 -30.61
C GLU A 307 -138.45 -13.57 -30.00
N ALA A 308 -138.74 -12.31 -30.36
CA ALA A 308 -139.97 -11.63 -29.94
C ALA A 308 -141.23 -12.29 -30.55
N SER A 309 -141.20 -12.64 -31.84
CA SER A 309 -142.30 -13.35 -32.50
C SER A 309 -142.54 -14.73 -31.88
N GLN A 310 -141.48 -15.51 -31.60
CA GLN A 310 -141.61 -16.84 -30.99
C GLN A 310 -142.24 -16.79 -29.60
N LYS A 311 -141.89 -15.79 -28.77
CA LYS A 311 -142.52 -15.59 -27.44
C LYS A 311 -143.99 -15.21 -27.53
N ALA A 312 -144.40 -14.47 -28.56
CA ALA A 312 -145.82 -14.19 -28.82
C ALA A 312 -146.59 -15.46 -29.22
N THR A 313 -146.04 -16.30 -30.11
CA THR A 313 -146.68 -17.57 -30.51
C THR A 313 -146.82 -18.55 -29.35
N ALA A 314 -145.79 -18.66 -28.49
CA ALA A 314 -145.82 -19.54 -27.32
C ALA A 314 -146.92 -19.15 -26.30
N LEU A 315 -147.17 -17.84 -26.11
CA LEU A 315 -148.24 -17.35 -25.23
C LEU A 315 -149.65 -17.65 -25.77
N VAL A 316 -149.84 -17.62 -27.09
CA VAL A 316 -151.11 -18.05 -27.71
C VAL A 316 -151.32 -19.55 -27.49
N GLN A 317 -150.30 -20.37 -27.72
CA GLN A 317 -150.39 -21.83 -27.55
C GLN A 317 -150.62 -22.26 -26.09
N ASP A 318 -150.05 -21.56 -25.11
CA ASP A 318 -150.33 -21.81 -23.68
C ASP A 318 -151.77 -21.41 -23.27
N ALA A 319 -152.33 -20.38 -23.91
CA ALA A 319 -153.74 -20.02 -23.72
C ALA A 319 -154.70 -21.06 -24.36
N GLU A 320 -154.37 -21.55 -25.56
CA GLU A 320 -155.11 -22.63 -26.25
C GLU A 320 -155.02 -23.97 -25.50
N ALA A 321 -153.86 -24.28 -24.90
CA ALA A 321 -153.69 -25.45 -24.05
C ALA A 321 -154.55 -25.37 -22.77
N LYS A 322 -154.65 -24.18 -22.15
CA LYS A 322 -155.50 -23.98 -20.96
C LYS A 322 -157.00 -24.04 -21.26
N THR A 323 -157.46 -23.50 -22.40
CA THR A 323 -158.87 -23.61 -22.79
C THR A 323 -159.25 -25.04 -23.17
N SER A 324 -158.39 -25.75 -23.91
CA SER A 324 -158.63 -27.17 -24.24
C SER A 324 -158.59 -28.10 -23.01
N ALA A 325 -157.76 -27.79 -21.99
CA ALA A 325 -157.80 -28.48 -20.70
C ALA A 325 -159.14 -28.27 -19.96
N LEU A 326 -159.65 -27.03 -19.89
CA LEU A 326 -160.94 -26.72 -19.24
C LEU A 326 -162.14 -27.37 -19.96
N VAL A 327 -162.10 -27.48 -21.30
CA VAL A 327 -163.11 -28.24 -22.06
C VAL A 327 -163.06 -29.72 -21.68
N ARG A 328 -161.88 -30.32 -21.64
CA ARG A 328 -161.72 -31.73 -21.24
C ARG A 328 -162.20 -32.01 -19.82
N GLU A 329 -161.90 -31.12 -18.88
CA GLU A 329 -162.36 -31.23 -17.49
C GLU A 329 -163.89 -31.13 -17.38
N ALA A 330 -164.54 -30.33 -18.25
CA ALA A 330 -166.00 -30.26 -18.33
C ALA A 330 -166.61 -31.53 -18.97
N GLU A 331 -165.99 -32.08 -20.01
CA GLU A 331 -166.39 -33.35 -20.63
C GLU A 331 -166.25 -34.53 -19.66
N GLU A 332 -165.17 -34.59 -18.89
CA GLU A 332 -164.91 -35.66 -17.91
C GLU A 332 -165.85 -35.56 -16.69
N LYS A 333 -166.21 -34.35 -16.26
CA LYS A 333 -167.28 -34.10 -15.28
C LYS A 333 -168.67 -34.42 -15.82
N SER A 334 -168.92 -34.23 -17.12
CA SER A 334 -170.15 -34.64 -17.79
C SER A 334 -170.26 -36.17 -17.85
N ALA A 335 -169.21 -36.86 -18.30
CA ALA A 335 -169.15 -38.31 -18.39
C ALA A 335 -169.30 -38.99 -17.02
N THR A 336 -168.65 -38.47 -15.98
CA THR A 336 -168.81 -38.99 -14.60
C THR A 336 -170.20 -38.70 -14.02
N ALA A 337 -170.83 -37.56 -14.34
CA ALA A 337 -172.22 -37.29 -13.95
C ALA A 337 -173.22 -38.25 -14.62
N VAL A 338 -173.03 -38.58 -15.90
CA VAL A 338 -173.84 -39.58 -16.61
C VAL A 338 -173.62 -40.98 -16.02
N ALA A 339 -172.37 -41.40 -15.83
CA ALA A 339 -172.06 -42.71 -15.24
C ALA A 339 -172.62 -42.85 -13.80
N LEU A 340 -172.64 -41.78 -13.00
CA LEU A 340 -173.24 -41.78 -11.67
C LEU A 340 -174.79 -41.79 -11.74
N ALA A 341 -175.40 -41.24 -12.78
CA ALA A 341 -176.83 -41.34 -13.04
C ALA A 341 -177.22 -42.77 -13.45
N ASP A 342 -176.47 -43.39 -14.36
CA ASP A 342 -176.68 -44.79 -14.79
C ASP A 342 -176.46 -45.76 -13.62
N GLN A 343 -175.41 -45.56 -12.80
CA GLN A 343 -175.19 -46.37 -11.60
C GLN A 343 -176.30 -46.18 -10.56
N ARG A 344 -176.89 -44.97 -10.46
CA ARG A 344 -178.08 -44.74 -9.63
C ARG A 344 -179.36 -45.36 -10.23
N ALA A 345 -179.50 -45.41 -11.55
CA ALA A 345 -180.61 -46.11 -12.21
C ALA A 345 -180.51 -47.63 -12.00
N ALA A 346 -179.31 -48.21 -12.12
CA ALA A 346 -179.04 -49.61 -11.80
C ALA A 346 -179.30 -49.92 -10.32
N ALA A 347 -178.78 -49.10 -9.40
CA ALA A 347 -179.04 -49.25 -7.97
C ALA A 347 -180.52 -49.02 -7.59
N ALA A 348 -181.26 -48.19 -8.35
CA ALA A 348 -182.70 -48.04 -8.20
C ALA A 348 -183.46 -49.28 -8.69
N ALA A 349 -183.05 -49.89 -9.81
CA ALA A 349 -183.62 -51.14 -10.30
C ALA A 349 -183.34 -52.32 -9.34
N GLU A 350 -182.12 -52.42 -8.78
CA GLU A 350 -181.84 -53.35 -7.69
C GLU A 350 -182.69 -53.04 -6.45
N LYS A 351 -182.88 -51.77 -6.08
CA LYS A 351 -183.80 -51.41 -5.00
C LYS A 351 -185.25 -51.72 -5.30
N GLU A 352 -185.70 -51.68 -6.56
CA GLU A 352 -187.06 -52.03 -6.95
C GLU A 352 -187.27 -53.56 -6.95
N ALA A 353 -186.25 -54.33 -7.36
CA ALA A 353 -186.23 -55.79 -7.22
C ALA A 353 -186.16 -56.22 -5.75
N SER A 354 -185.33 -55.54 -4.95
CA SER A 354 -185.25 -55.69 -3.49
C SER A 354 -186.57 -55.29 -2.83
N LEU A 355 -187.24 -54.22 -3.28
CA LEU A 355 -188.55 -53.81 -2.77
C LEU A 355 -189.66 -54.77 -3.18
N ARG A 356 -189.60 -55.44 -4.34
CA ARG A 356 -190.53 -56.55 -4.66
C ARG A 356 -190.29 -57.74 -3.74
N SER A 357 -189.05 -58.22 -3.62
CA SER A 357 -188.71 -59.33 -2.71
C SER A 357 -188.98 -59.00 -1.23
N ALA A 358 -188.80 -57.74 -0.83
CA ALA A 358 -189.13 -57.25 0.49
C ALA A 358 -190.63 -57.01 0.66
N HIS A 359 -191.39 -56.69 -0.39
CA HIS A 359 -192.86 -56.63 -0.33
C HIS A 359 -193.47 -58.03 -0.24
N ASP A 360 -192.90 -59.04 -0.90
CA ASP A 360 -193.30 -60.44 -0.74
C ASP A 360 -192.98 -60.94 0.69
N ASN A 361 -191.77 -60.64 1.19
CA ASN A 361 -191.40 -60.93 2.58
C ASN A 361 -192.20 -60.11 3.60
N LEU A 362 -192.54 -58.85 3.32
CA LEU A 362 -193.30 -58.00 4.24
C LEU A 362 -194.79 -58.28 4.18
N ALA A 363 -195.36 -58.77 3.07
CA ALA A 363 -196.67 -59.40 3.07
C ALA A 363 -196.67 -60.65 3.98
N THR A 364 -195.61 -61.45 3.90
CA THR A 364 -195.38 -62.61 4.79
C THR A 364 -195.18 -62.18 6.25
N GLN A 365 -194.58 -61.01 6.52
CA GLN A 365 -194.39 -60.48 7.88
C GLN A 365 -195.53 -59.58 8.38
N PHE A 366 -196.41 -59.04 7.54
CA PHE A 366 -197.63 -58.34 7.97
C PHE A 366 -198.59 -59.36 8.61
N HIS A 367 -198.61 -60.58 8.08
CA HIS A 367 -199.21 -61.76 8.72
C HIS A 367 -198.55 -62.18 10.06
N ALA A 368 -197.38 -61.62 10.44
CA ALA A 368 -196.66 -61.98 11.67
C ALA A 368 -196.60 -60.82 12.69
N ALA A 369 -196.27 -59.60 12.27
CA ALA A 369 -196.10 -58.42 13.11
C ALA A 369 -197.44 -57.78 13.54
N GLN A 370 -198.56 -58.19 12.95
CA GLN A 370 -199.89 -57.93 13.51
C GLN A 370 -200.08 -58.56 14.91
N ALA A 371 -199.16 -59.44 15.37
CA ALA A 371 -199.06 -59.94 16.74
C ALA A 371 -198.10 -59.14 17.67
N ALA A 372 -197.56 -58.00 17.21
CA ALA A 372 -196.61 -57.17 17.98
C ALA A 372 -197.16 -55.77 18.35
N VAL A 373 -198.37 -55.43 17.90
CA VAL A 373 -199.09 -54.18 18.21
C VAL A 373 -199.31 -54.00 19.72
N ASP A 374 -199.45 -55.11 20.45
CA ASP A 374 -200.09 -55.14 21.76
C ASP A 374 -199.21 -54.71 22.95
N ALA A 375 -197.91 -54.51 22.76
CA ALA A 375 -196.99 -54.22 23.86
C ALA A 375 -196.83 -52.71 24.19
N ALA A 376 -196.61 -51.87 23.18
CA ALA A 376 -195.78 -50.67 23.34
C ALA A 376 -196.51 -49.32 23.43
N MET A 377 -197.86 -49.30 23.48
CA MET A 377 -198.55 -48.14 24.10
C MET A 377 -198.31 -48.07 25.62
N SER A 378 -197.62 -49.07 26.18
CA SER A 378 -196.71 -48.91 27.33
C SER A 378 -195.54 -47.96 26.99
N VAL A 379 -195.83 -46.66 26.79
CA VAL A 379 -195.17 -45.48 27.41
C VAL A 379 -195.66 -44.13 26.82
N LEU A 380 -195.46 -43.84 25.52
CA LEU A 380 -195.74 -42.53 24.88
C LEU A 380 -194.91 -41.35 25.50
N LYS A 381 -195.31 -40.11 25.85
CA LYS A 381 -196.56 -39.31 25.99
C LYS A 381 -196.22 -37.78 25.93
N PRO A 382 -197.19 -36.84 25.81
CA PRO A 382 -196.98 -35.37 25.67
C PRO A 382 -197.15 -34.61 27.03
N LEU A 383 -197.24 -33.26 27.21
CA LEU A 383 -198.00 -32.24 26.45
C LEU A 383 -197.50 -30.76 26.49
N GLU A 384 -197.75 -29.97 27.56
CA GLU A 384 -197.80 -28.47 27.51
C GLU A 384 -197.30 -27.80 28.83
N ASP A 385 -196.88 -26.53 28.74
CA ASP A 385 -196.71 -25.52 29.81
C ASP A 385 -195.71 -25.78 30.99
N GLY A 386 -195.35 -24.74 31.77
CA GLY A 386 -194.66 -24.89 33.08
C GLY A 386 -193.41 -24.03 33.39
N SER A 387 -193.06 -23.93 34.69
CA SER A 387 -192.22 -22.88 35.30
C SER A 387 -190.90 -23.33 35.98
N GLU A 388 -190.00 -22.35 36.18
CA GLU A 388 -188.99 -22.24 37.27
C GLU A 388 -187.69 -23.10 37.32
N ASN A 389 -186.69 -22.52 38.01
CA ASN A 389 -185.48 -23.08 38.66
C ASN A 389 -184.53 -24.08 37.94
N GLY A 390 -183.24 -23.69 37.87
CA GLY A 390 -182.26 -24.33 38.77
C GLY A 390 -181.07 -25.14 38.20
N VAL A 391 -179.86 -24.58 38.41
CA VAL A 391 -178.64 -25.24 38.95
C VAL A 391 -178.06 -26.51 38.25
N GLU A 392 -176.91 -26.32 37.58
CA GLU A 392 -175.77 -27.27 37.41
C GLU A 392 -175.99 -28.63 36.68
N ASN A 393 -174.97 -29.42 36.29
CA ASN A 393 -173.50 -29.27 36.21
C ASN A 393 -172.98 -29.98 34.93
N GLY A 394 -171.68 -29.91 34.55
CA GLY A 394 -171.22 -30.74 33.41
C GLY A 394 -169.78 -30.67 32.86
N ALA A 395 -168.93 -29.72 33.27
CA ALA A 395 -167.47 -29.71 33.02
C ALA A 395 -166.91 -29.99 31.59
N ALA A 396 -166.74 -28.89 30.83
CA ALA A 396 -165.58 -28.58 29.97
C ALA A 396 -165.27 -29.36 28.66
N LYS A 397 -165.24 -28.61 27.55
CA LYS A 397 -164.06 -28.50 26.66
C LYS A 397 -164.03 -27.16 25.90
N LEU A 398 -163.00 -26.93 25.08
CA LEU A 398 -162.65 -25.65 24.45
C LEU A 398 -162.99 -25.64 22.96
N ASP A 399 -163.79 -24.65 22.57
CA ASP A 399 -164.51 -24.48 21.30
C ASP A 399 -164.75 -22.96 21.09
N GLU A 400 -165.01 -22.36 19.91
CA GLU A 400 -164.77 -22.74 18.51
C GLU A 400 -165.06 -21.52 17.56
N GLU A 401 -164.67 -21.63 16.27
CA GLU A 401 -165.40 -21.18 15.04
C GLU A 401 -165.92 -19.72 14.84
N LYS A 402 -166.36 -19.22 13.67
CA LYS A 402 -166.20 -19.48 12.19
C LYS A 402 -166.55 -18.15 11.46
N THR A 403 -166.53 -17.92 10.14
CA THR A 403 -166.33 -18.66 8.85
C THR A 403 -165.66 -17.64 7.88
N GLN A 404 -164.90 -17.94 6.81
CA GLN A 404 -164.27 -19.12 6.19
C GLN A 404 -163.30 -18.59 5.09
N GLN A 405 -162.22 -19.21 4.59
CA GLN A 405 -161.14 -20.14 5.04
C GLN A 405 -159.98 -19.96 3.99
N LEU A 406 -158.67 -19.80 4.29
CA LEU A 406 -157.61 -20.72 4.82
C LEU A 406 -157.08 -21.78 3.80
N PRO A 407 -155.82 -22.32 3.92
CA PRO A 407 -154.61 -21.80 4.59
C PRO A 407 -153.19 -22.11 3.98
N LYS A 408 -152.20 -21.35 4.51
CA LYS A 408 -150.77 -21.58 4.90
C LYS A 408 -150.24 -23.05 5.09
N PRO A 409 -148.89 -23.35 5.18
CA PRO A 409 -147.96 -22.62 6.08
C PRO A 409 -146.40 -22.59 5.91
N ARG A 410 -145.84 -21.56 6.60
CA ARG A 410 -144.56 -21.46 7.37
C ARG A 410 -143.20 -21.27 6.66
N LYS A 411 -142.23 -20.97 7.51
CA LYS A 411 -140.94 -20.25 7.32
C LYS A 411 -139.77 -21.11 7.85
N ASP A 412 -138.55 -20.61 7.62
CA ASP A 412 -137.45 -20.44 8.60
C ASP A 412 -137.72 -21.00 10.02
#